data_AF-A0A3Q2V5G0-F1
#
_entry.id   AF-A0A3Q2V5G0-F1
#
_cell.length_a   1.000
_cell.length_b   1.000
_cell.length_c   1.000
_cell.angle_alpha   90.00
_cell.angle_beta   90.00
_cell.angle_gamma   90.00
#
_symmetry.space_group_name_H-M   'P 1'
#
loop_
_entity.id
_entity.type
_entity.pdbx_description
1 polymer ?
#
loop_
_entity_poly.entity_id
_entity_poly.type
_entity_poly.pdbx_seq_one_letter_code
_entity_poly.pdbx_strand_id
1 'polypeptide(L)'
;MVILHARTPTMFTVPLPKAQLQKQTLFTSNETAGNVYRIPALLYERESKTLFAFAEQRKTSDNASGEKLVIRTGKIKEGSSKKTVNNKLFLFFICVEDAITEMYQKENCDNRTRLCFITSEDLGETWSDVTDLTDKLNEIKNWSTFAVGPGHGIPAESGRLIIPVYAYTSFCCKPCFLPNSKSYALSLYSGSHGKNWKFGELFNTVSVECEIVEISKDHIYCNARNVGGYRVEAVSDHNGVKFNNLQPGNKLVFFMQHPIRVLDIRVRRLHRGNSPSGTLLQSDFKVVLSLHARRKG
;
A
#
# COMPACT_ATOMS: atom_id res chain seq x y z
N MET A 1 -3.83 1.56 -2.01
CA MET A 1 -3.33 0.70 -3.09
C MET A 1 -1.94 0.30 -2.69
N VAL A 2 -1.60 -0.98 -2.81
CA VAL A 2 -0.29 -1.50 -2.46
C VAL A 2 0.30 -2.19 -3.67
N ILE A 3 1.54 -1.85 -4.03
CA ILE A 3 2.34 -2.62 -4.97
C ILE A 3 3.29 -3.55 -4.21
N LEU A 4 3.38 -4.80 -4.64
CA LEU A 4 4.31 -5.77 -4.08
C LEU A 4 5.01 -6.52 -5.23
N HIS A 5 6.31 -6.74 -5.04
CA HIS A 5 7.09 -7.68 -5.83
C HIS A 5 7.33 -8.96 -5.02
N ALA A 6 7.17 -10.13 -5.64
CA ALA A 6 7.12 -11.40 -4.92
C ALA A 6 8.48 -12.05 -4.60
N ARG A 7 9.61 -11.33 -4.70
CA ARG A 7 10.95 -11.90 -4.56
C ARG A 7 11.78 -11.24 -3.46
N THR A 8 12.49 -12.06 -2.70
CA THR A 8 13.41 -11.62 -1.64
C THR A 8 14.56 -10.76 -2.19
N PRO A 9 14.88 -9.61 -1.54
CA PRO A 9 16.00 -8.79 -1.94
C PRO A 9 17.34 -9.42 -1.53
N THR A 10 18.33 -9.41 -2.42
CA THR A 10 19.74 -9.63 -2.05
C THR A 10 20.35 -8.32 -1.51
N MET A 11 20.87 -8.36 -0.28
CA MET A 11 21.54 -7.22 0.36
C MET A 11 22.94 -6.98 -0.22
N PHE A 12 23.22 -5.74 -0.62
CA PHE A 12 24.57 -5.26 -0.94
C PHE A 12 24.74 -3.83 -0.41
N THR A 13 25.88 -3.54 0.22
CA THR A 13 26.25 -2.20 0.69
C THR A 13 27.10 -1.49 -0.37
N VAL A 14 26.66 -0.32 -0.83
CA VAL A 14 27.47 0.57 -1.68
C VAL A 14 27.57 1.94 -0.99
N PRO A 15 28.77 2.56 -0.90
CA PRO A 15 28.89 3.91 -0.37
C PRO A 15 28.06 4.90 -1.19
N LEU A 16 27.23 5.71 -0.54
CA LEU A 16 26.39 6.71 -1.22
C LEU A 16 27.22 7.98 -1.49
N PRO A 17 27.56 8.31 -2.76
CA PRO A 17 28.19 9.59 -3.07
C PRO A 17 27.20 10.75 -2.81
N LYS A 18 27.73 11.96 -2.54
CA LYS A 18 26.93 13.19 -2.35
C LYS A 18 25.92 13.34 -3.50
N ALA A 19 24.64 13.21 -3.17
CA ALA A 19 23.53 13.26 -4.11
C ALA A 19 23.04 14.69 -4.28
N GLN A 20 22.72 15.09 -5.51
CA GLN A 20 21.88 16.26 -5.75
C GLN A 20 20.44 15.78 -5.92
N LEU A 21 19.52 16.32 -5.10
CA LEU A 21 18.11 15.96 -5.14
C LEU A 21 17.49 16.40 -6.46
N GLN A 22 17.03 15.44 -7.27
CA GLN A 22 16.26 15.72 -8.49
C GLN A 22 14.80 15.33 -8.26
N LYS A 23 13.88 16.21 -8.65
CA LYS A 23 12.43 15.97 -8.55
C LYS A 23 11.82 16.04 -9.94
N GLN A 24 10.93 15.10 -10.24
CA GLN A 24 10.16 15.08 -11.47
C GLN A 24 8.69 14.83 -11.14
N THR A 25 7.81 15.67 -11.67
CA THR A 25 6.36 15.43 -11.60
C THR A 25 6.00 14.30 -12.57
N LEU A 26 5.43 13.22 -12.04
CA LEU A 26 4.96 12.09 -12.83
C LEU A 26 3.49 12.26 -13.21
N PHE A 27 2.63 12.65 -12.26
CA PHE A 27 1.22 12.88 -12.50
C PHE A 27 0.87 14.33 -12.14
N THR A 28 0.25 15.05 -13.07
CA THR A 28 -0.13 16.46 -12.88
C THR A 28 -1.65 16.54 -12.76
N SER A 29 -2.13 16.98 -11.60
CA SER A 29 -3.57 17.15 -11.37
C SER A 29 -4.12 18.38 -12.10
N ASN A 30 -5.32 18.23 -12.65
CA ASN A 30 -6.16 19.30 -13.18
C ASN A 30 -7.62 19.01 -12.79
N GLU A 31 -8.09 19.64 -11.72
CA GLU A 31 -9.42 19.38 -11.14
C GLU A 31 -10.56 19.87 -12.05
N THR A 32 -10.37 20.95 -12.81
CA THR A 32 -11.40 21.42 -13.77
C THR A 32 -11.57 20.46 -14.95
N ALA A 33 -10.52 19.69 -15.28
CA ALA A 33 -10.57 18.63 -16.27
C ALA A 33 -10.95 17.25 -15.67
N GLY A 34 -11.34 17.19 -14.40
CA GLY A 34 -11.71 15.94 -13.72
C GLY A 34 -10.55 14.96 -13.52
N ASN A 35 -9.31 15.45 -13.44
CA ASN A 35 -8.10 14.64 -13.38
C ASN A 35 -7.28 14.96 -12.13
N VAL A 36 -7.63 14.37 -10.99
CA VAL A 36 -6.88 14.52 -9.74
C VAL A 36 -6.12 13.24 -9.42
N TYR A 37 -4.80 13.34 -9.21
CA TYR A 37 -3.98 12.17 -8.88
C TYR A 37 -3.62 12.12 -7.40
N ARG A 38 -3.94 11.02 -6.72
CA ARG A 38 -3.65 10.80 -5.28
C ARG A 38 -3.23 9.35 -5.02
N ILE A 39 -2.84 9.06 -3.78
CA ILE A 39 -2.49 7.71 -3.29
C ILE A 39 -1.32 7.10 -4.08
N PRO A 40 -0.10 7.62 -3.91
CA PRO A 40 1.05 7.09 -4.61
C PRO A 40 1.44 5.71 -4.10
N ALA A 41 1.85 4.84 -5.01
CA ALA A 41 2.57 3.62 -4.70
C ALA A 41 3.80 3.52 -5.62
N LEU A 42 4.94 3.10 -5.08
CA LEU A 42 6.22 3.12 -5.79
C LEU A 42 6.96 1.80 -5.55
N LEU A 43 7.43 1.19 -6.63
CA LEU A 43 8.24 -0.03 -6.58
C LEU A 43 9.45 0.12 -7.50
N TYR A 44 10.63 -0.18 -6.97
CA TYR A 44 11.84 -0.33 -7.77
C TYR A 44 12.20 -1.80 -7.89
N GLU A 45 12.15 -2.32 -9.11
CA GLU A 45 12.64 -3.65 -9.45
C GLU A 45 14.11 -3.51 -9.86
N ARG A 46 15.01 -3.99 -8.99
CA ARG A 46 16.46 -3.89 -9.09
C ARG A 46 17.05 -4.60 -10.31
N GLU A 47 16.58 -5.79 -10.68
CA GLU A 47 17.21 -6.61 -11.72
C GLU A 47 16.94 -6.07 -13.13
N SER A 48 15.67 -5.75 -13.41
CA SER A 48 15.26 -5.04 -14.63
C SER A 48 15.59 -3.54 -14.59
N LYS A 49 15.98 -3.04 -13.40
CA LYS A 49 16.23 -1.62 -13.11
C LYS A 49 15.01 -0.76 -13.45
N THR A 50 13.81 -1.28 -13.21
CA THR A 50 12.55 -0.64 -13.59
C THR A 50 11.90 -0.03 -12.36
N LEU A 51 11.47 1.23 -12.49
CA LEU A 51 10.65 1.93 -11.51
C LEU A 51 9.20 1.93 -11.96
N PHE A 52 8.31 1.55 -11.06
CA PHE A 52 6.87 1.57 -11.23
C PHE A 52 6.26 2.59 -10.28
N ALA A 53 5.65 3.64 -10.82
CA ALA A 53 4.93 4.64 -10.05
C ALA A 53 3.44 4.54 -10.35
N PHE A 54 2.65 4.18 -9.35
CA PHE A 54 1.20 4.09 -9.44
C PHE A 54 0.54 5.26 -8.72
N ALA A 55 -0.65 5.64 -9.19
CA ALA A 55 -1.54 6.56 -8.51
C ALA A 55 -3.00 6.20 -8.81
N GLU A 56 -3.90 6.69 -7.97
CA GLU A 56 -5.32 6.80 -8.35
C GLU A 56 -5.52 8.06 -9.18
N GLN A 57 -6.22 7.92 -10.30
CA GLN A 57 -6.88 9.03 -10.99
C GLN A 57 -8.30 9.15 -10.46
N ARG A 58 -8.66 10.36 -10.04
CA ARG A 58 -9.92 10.71 -9.39
C ARG A 58 -10.61 11.85 -10.13
N LYS A 59 -11.94 11.89 -10.09
CA LYS A 59 -12.71 13.02 -10.64
C LYS A 59 -12.44 14.32 -9.87
N THR A 60 -12.32 14.22 -8.55
CA THR A 60 -12.11 15.38 -7.66
C THR A 60 -11.08 15.05 -6.60
N SER A 61 -10.80 16.00 -5.72
CA SER A 61 -9.96 15.77 -4.53
C SER A 61 -10.57 14.81 -3.50
N ASP A 62 -11.86 14.47 -3.61
CA ASP A 62 -12.58 13.56 -2.70
C ASP A 62 -11.98 12.13 -2.74
N ASN A 63 -11.91 11.50 -1.56
CA ASN A 63 -11.48 10.11 -1.39
C ASN A 63 -12.42 9.09 -2.02
N ALA A 64 -13.70 9.41 -2.18
CA ALA A 64 -14.69 8.53 -2.80
C ALA A 64 -14.77 8.67 -4.33
N SER A 65 -13.92 9.51 -4.95
CA SER A 65 -14.01 9.85 -6.37
C SER A 65 -12.99 9.15 -7.28
N GLY A 66 -12.33 8.11 -6.79
CA GLY A 66 -11.39 7.30 -7.57
C GLY A 66 -12.08 6.57 -8.73
N GLU A 67 -11.46 6.64 -9.90
CA GLU A 67 -11.99 6.01 -11.12
C GLU A 67 -11.03 4.98 -11.70
N LYS A 68 -9.72 5.29 -11.71
CA LYS A 68 -8.72 4.48 -12.40
C LYS A 68 -7.47 4.35 -11.55
N LEU A 69 -6.84 3.19 -11.66
CA LEU A 69 -5.44 3.01 -11.27
C LEU A 69 -4.57 3.29 -12.48
N VAL A 70 -3.63 4.22 -12.34
CA VAL A 70 -2.70 4.61 -13.41
C VAL A 70 -1.27 4.26 -13.02
N ILE A 71 -0.44 3.93 -14.01
CA ILE A 71 0.96 3.56 -13.84
C ILE A 71 1.85 4.39 -14.75
N ARG A 72 3.05 4.74 -14.28
CA ARG A 72 4.17 5.20 -15.08
C ARG A 72 5.40 4.35 -14.80
N THR A 73 6.05 3.92 -15.87
CA THR A 73 7.27 3.10 -15.80
C THR A 73 8.49 3.90 -16.23
N GLY A 74 9.63 3.69 -15.58
CA GLY A 74 10.91 4.28 -15.96
C GLY A 74 12.06 3.29 -15.78
N LYS A 75 13.14 3.40 -16.57
CA LYS A 75 14.34 2.57 -16.41
C LYS A 75 15.50 3.37 -15.84
N ILE A 76 16.20 2.81 -14.86
CA ILE A 76 17.45 3.38 -14.33
C ILE A 76 18.62 2.86 -15.17
N LYS A 77 19.34 3.77 -15.83
CA LYS A 77 20.53 3.44 -16.62
C LYS A 77 21.75 3.27 -15.70
N GLU A 78 22.15 2.02 -15.45
CA GLU A 78 23.45 1.64 -14.92
C GLU A 78 24.01 0.48 -15.76
N GLY A 79 25.35 0.34 -15.83
CA GLY A 79 26.07 -0.69 -16.61
C GLY A 79 25.38 -2.05 -16.61
N SER A 80 25.24 -2.62 -17.80
CA SER A 80 24.29 -3.68 -18.12
C SER A 80 24.68 -5.06 -17.61
N SER A 81 23.70 -5.78 -17.09
CA SER A 81 23.53 -7.21 -17.34
C SER A 81 22.04 -7.47 -17.44
N LYS A 82 21.55 -7.79 -18.64
CA LYS A 82 20.14 -8.13 -18.88
C LYS A 82 19.97 -9.58 -18.41
N LYS A 83 19.35 -9.79 -17.25
CA LYS A 83 18.85 -11.12 -16.85
C LYS A 83 17.35 -11.14 -17.05
N THR A 84 16.84 -12.21 -17.65
CA THR A 84 15.41 -12.50 -17.66
C THR A 84 15.02 -12.93 -16.27
N VAL A 85 13.99 -12.30 -15.71
CA VAL A 85 13.56 -12.55 -14.34
C VAL A 85 12.07 -12.83 -14.35
N ASN A 86 11.70 -13.95 -13.74
CA ASN A 86 10.31 -14.33 -13.55
C ASN A 86 9.76 -13.52 -12.36
N ASN A 87 9.26 -12.30 -12.62
CA ASN A 87 8.89 -11.34 -11.60
C ASN A 87 7.39 -11.09 -11.62
N LYS A 88 6.66 -11.73 -10.69
CA LYS A 88 5.24 -11.47 -10.47
C LYS A 88 5.06 -10.20 -9.63
N LEU A 89 4.34 -9.23 -10.18
CA LEU A 89 3.86 -8.03 -9.50
C LEU A 89 2.44 -8.26 -9.01
N PHE A 90 2.13 -7.77 -7.81
CA PHE A 90 0.78 -7.73 -7.26
C PHE A 90 0.38 -6.29 -7.00
N LEU A 91 -0.75 -5.86 -7.56
CA LEU A 91 -1.35 -4.57 -7.27
C LEU A 91 -2.65 -4.80 -6.47
N PHE A 92 -2.58 -4.56 -5.17
CA PHE A 92 -3.73 -4.66 -4.26
C PHE A 92 -4.49 -3.33 -4.19
N PHE A 93 -5.81 -3.42 -4.20
CA PHE A 93 -6.71 -2.29 -4.07
C PHE A 93 -8.02 -2.75 -3.42
N ILE A 94 -8.84 -1.78 -3.04
CA ILE A 94 -10.21 -2.06 -2.58
C ILE A 94 -11.20 -1.43 -3.54
N CYS A 95 -12.35 -2.09 -3.68
CA CYS A 95 -13.48 -1.59 -4.46
C CYS A 95 -14.67 -1.38 -3.54
N VAL A 96 -15.40 -0.29 -3.76
CA VAL A 96 -16.64 0.00 -3.04
C VAL A 96 -17.69 0.36 -4.09
N GLU A 97 -18.91 -0.12 -3.88
CA GLU A 97 -20.06 0.22 -4.71
C GLU A 97 -20.27 1.75 -4.77
N ASP A 98 -20.74 2.23 -5.91
CA ASP A 98 -21.04 3.65 -6.09
C ASP A 98 -22.03 4.16 -5.04
N ALA A 99 -21.86 5.44 -4.66
CA ALA A 99 -22.62 6.13 -3.60
C ALA A 99 -22.42 5.61 -2.16
N ILE A 100 -21.80 4.44 -1.95
CA ILE A 100 -21.50 3.93 -0.61
C ILE A 100 -20.25 4.61 -0.05
N THR A 101 -20.45 5.47 0.95
CA THR A 101 -19.35 6.17 1.61
C THR A 101 -18.75 5.33 2.75
N GLU A 102 -17.50 5.61 3.10
CA GLU A 102 -16.89 5.01 4.30
C GLU A 102 -17.69 5.33 5.57
N MET A 103 -18.22 6.56 5.66
CA MET A 103 -19.04 7.02 6.78
C MET A 103 -20.31 6.17 6.91
N TYR A 104 -21.02 5.94 5.81
CA TYR A 104 -22.19 5.05 5.78
C TYR A 104 -21.84 3.66 6.30
N GLN A 105 -20.77 3.04 5.80
CA GLN A 105 -20.37 1.70 6.22
C GLN A 105 -20.04 1.63 7.72
N LYS A 106 -19.37 2.65 8.26
CA LYS A 106 -19.01 2.77 9.69
C LYS A 106 -20.20 3.01 10.61
N GLU A 107 -21.16 3.83 10.19
CA GLU A 107 -22.34 4.17 10.99
C GLU A 107 -23.38 3.05 10.98
N ASN A 108 -23.50 2.31 9.87
CA ASN A 108 -24.50 1.26 9.69
C ASN A 108 -23.95 -0.15 9.91
N CYS A 109 -22.64 -0.29 10.14
CA CYS A 109 -21.97 -1.59 10.20
C CYS A 109 -22.19 -2.46 8.95
N ASP A 110 -22.37 -1.84 7.80
CA ASP A 110 -22.64 -2.50 6.52
C ASP A 110 -21.39 -2.44 5.65
N ASN A 111 -20.53 -3.44 5.77
CA ASN A 111 -19.29 -3.49 5.00
C ASN A 111 -19.56 -3.89 3.56
N ARG A 112 -19.37 -2.93 2.65
CA ARG A 112 -19.46 -3.09 1.20
C ARG A 112 -18.10 -3.07 0.51
N THR A 113 -17.02 -3.11 1.29
CA THR A 113 -15.66 -3.01 0.79
C THR A 113 -15.17 -4.38 0.31
N ARG A 114 -14.71 -4.45 -0.95
CA ARG A 114 -14.13 -5.64 -1.56
C ARG A 114 -12.60 -5.56 -1.58
N LEU A 115 -11.92 -6.66 -1.29
CA LEU A 115 -10.46 -6.76 -1.39
C LEU A 115 -10.07 -7.42 -2.70
N CYS A 116 -9.37 -6.69 -3.55
CA CYS A 116 -9.04 -7.13 -4.90
C CYS A 116 -7.54 -7.01 -5.17
N PHE A 117 -7.04 -7.83 -6.09
CA PHE A 117 -5.74 -7.60 -6.72
C PHE A 117 -5.74 -7.98 -8.19
N ILE A 118 -4.80 -7.39 -8.93
CA ILE A 118 -4.38 -7.81 -10.26
C ILE A 118 -2.90 -8.16 -10.23
N THR A 119 -2.45 -8.99 -11.18
CA THR A 119 -1.05 -9.38 -11.27
C THR A 119 -0.47 -9.14 -12.65
N SER A 120 0.83 -8.89 -12.71
CA SER A 120 1.59 -8.83 -13.96
C SER A 120 2.80 -9.74 -13.85
N GLU A 121 3.08 -10.49 -14.91
CA GLU A 121 4.25 -11.39 -15.03
C GLU A 121 5.26 -10.88 -16.07
N ASP A 122 4.98 -9.71 -16.66
CA ASP A 122 5.74 -9.09 -17.74
C ASP A 122 6.17 -7.65 -17.41
N LEU A 123 6.46 -7.39 -16.13
CA LEU A 123 6.94 -6.08 -15.66
C LEU A 123 5.94 -4.94 -15.94
N GLY A 124 4.66 -5.20 -15.69
CA GLY A 124 3.59 -4.22 -15.75
C GLY A 124 3.10 -3.87 -17.16
N GLU A 125 3.53 -4.60 -18.20
CA GLU A 125 3.08 -4.40 -19.58
C GLU A 125 1.63 -4.89 -19.75
N THR A 126 1.31 -6.08 -19.23
CA THR A 126 -0.05 -6.62 -19.17
C THR A 126 -0.43 -7.01 -17.74
N TRP A 127 -1.73 -7.07 -17.50
CA TRP A 127 -2.29 -7.36 -16.18
C TRP A 127 -3.40 -8.40 -16.30
N SER A 128 -3.46 -9.28 -15.31
CA SER A 128 -4.51 -10.29 -15.19
C SER A 128 -5.89 -9.66 -14.95
N ASP A 129 -6.93 -10.46 -15.12
CA ASP A 129 -8.25 -10.15 -14.58
C ASP A 129 -8.20 -9.96 -13.05
N VAL A 130 -9.21 -9.26 -12.54
CA VAL A 130 -9.36 -8.95 -11.12
C VAL A 130 -9.59 -10.24 -10.33
N THR A 131 -8.71 -10.49 -9.37
CA THR A 131 -8.94 -11.53 -8.36
C THR A 131 -9.56 -10.91 -7.12
N ASP A 132 -10.73 -11.42 -6.74
CA ASP A 132 -11.44 -11.01 -5.53
C ASP A 132 -11.15 -11.98 -4.37
N LEU A 133 -10.74 -11.42 -3.22
CA LEU A 133 -10.44 -12.15 -2.00
C LEU A 133 -11.53 -12.02 -0.91
N THR A 134 -12.56 -11.20 -1.15
CA THR A 134 -13.54 -10.78 -0.13
C THR A 134 -14.21 -11.97 0.55
N ASP A 135 -14.74 -12.91 -0.24
CA ASP A 135 -15.46 -14.08 0.29
C ASP A 135 -14.52 -15.19 0.81
N LYS A 136 -13.21 -15.08 0.55
CA LYS A 136 -12.19 -16.04 0.98
C LYS A 136 -11.64 -15.73 2.37
N LEU A 137 -11.93 -14.54 2.92
CA LEU A 137 -11.38 -14.02 4.17
C LEU A 137 -12.52 -13.64 5.11
N ASN A 138 -12.90 -14.58 5.99
CA ASN A 138 -14.10 -14.45 6.83
C ASN A 138 -14.04 -13.26 7.80
N GLU A 139 -12.86 -12.81 8.19
CA GLU A 139 -12.63 -11.68 9.10
C GLU A 139 -13.26 -10.38 8.56
N ILE A 140 -13.36 -10.23 7.23
CA ILE A 140 -13.95 -9.05 6.57
C ILE A 140 -15.40 -8.82 7.01
N LYS A 141 -16.14 -9.89 7.32
CA LYS A 141 -17.54 -9.83 7.77
C LYS A 141 -17.70 -9.19 9.15
N ASN A 142 -16.62 -9.14 9.94
CA ASN A 142 -16.61 -8.56 11.29
C ASN A 142 -16.15 -7.09 11.30
N TRP A 143 -15.86 -6.51 10.14
CA TRP A 143 -15.41 -5.14 10.01
C TRP A 143 -16.52 -4.28 9.43
N SER A 144 -16.48 -2.98 9.71
CA SER A 144 -17.39 -2.00 9.12
C SER A 144 -16.85 -1.56 7.76
N THR A 145 -15.54 -1.46 7.63
CA THR A 145 -14.81 -1.22 6.38
C THR A 145 -13.32 -1.46 6.64
N PHE A 146 -12.49 -1.53 5.62
CA PHE A 146 -11.04 -1.73 5.74
C PHE A 146 -10.34 -1.15 4.51
N ALA A 147 -9.02 -1.03 4.55
CA ALA A 147 -8.24 -0.76 3.35
C ALA A 147 -6.84 -1.33 3.44
N VAL A 148 -6.22 -1.55 2.28
CA VAL A 148 -4.79 -1.82 2.18
C VAL A 148 -4.04 -0.49 2.32
N GLY A 149 -3.11 -0.40 3.28
CA GLY A 149 -2.36 0.81 3.58
C GLY A 149 -1.59 1.27 2.35
N PRO A 150 -1.70 2.52 1.89
CA PRO A 150 -1.17 2.87 0.58
C PRO A 150 0.35 2.84 0.56
N GLY A 151 0.93 2.44 -0.58
CA GLY A 151 2.38 2.37 -0.74
C GLY A 151 2.80 1.01 -1.24
N HIS A 152 3.54 0.25 -0.44
CA HIS A 152 4.16 -1.00 -0.88
C HIS A 152 4.08 -2.12 0.15
N GLY A 153 4.06 -3.35 -0.35
CA GLY A 153 4.24 -4.55 0.45
C GLY A 153 5.69 -4.99 0.41
N ILE A 154 6.03 -5.97 1.25
CA ILE A 154 7.37 -6.57 1.27
C ILE A 154 7.33 -8.08 1.01
N PRO A 155 8.30 -8.60 0.24
CA PRO A 155 8.69 -10.00 0.31
C PRO A 155 9.71 -10.18 1.43
N ALA A 156 9.33 -10.84 2.52
CA ALA A 156 10.23 -11.18 3.61
C ALA A 156 11.23 -12.27 3.19
N GLU A 157 12.41 -12.32 3.82
CA GLU A 157 13.49 -13.29 3.53
C GLU A 157 13.00 -14.75 3.57
N SER A 158 12.03 -15.02 4.44
CA SER A 158 11.32 -16.31 4.54
C SER A 158 10.53 -16.73 3.29
N GLY A 159 10.41 -15.86 2.29
CA GLY A 159 9.55 -16.04 1.11
C GLY A 159 8.09 -15.63 1.34
N ARG A 160 7.74 -15.14 2.53
CA ARG A 160 6.40 -14.63 2.84
C ARG A 160 6.17 -13.27 2.18
N LEU A 161 5.03 -13.14 1.53
CA LEU A 161 4.52 -11.86 1.02
C LEU A 161 3.71 -11.18 2.12
N ILE A 162 3.95 -9.91 2.38
CA ILE A 162 3.28 -9.15 3.45
C ILE A 162 2.77 -7.81 2.89
N ILE A 163 1.48 -7.55 3.09
CA ILE A 163 0.76 -6.34 2.67
C ILE A 163 0.26 -5.63 3.94
N PRO A 164 0.53 -4.32 4.12
CA PRO A 164 -0.03 -3.55 5.22
C PRO A 164 -1.54 -3.32 5.01
N VAL A 165 -2.32 -3.51 6.06
CA VAL A 165 -3.78 -3.34 6.06
C VAL A 165 -4.19 -2.58 7.31
N TYR A 166 -5.36 -1.94 7.29
CA TYR A 166 -6.07 -1.54 8.51
C TYR A 166 -7.56 -1.82 8.35
N ALA A 167 -8.22 -2.12 9.46
CA ALA A 167 -9.65 -2.45 9.48
C ALA A 167 -10.37 -1.71 10.60
N TYR A 168 -11.55 -1.18 10.27
CA TYR A 168 -12.50 -0.63 11.22
C TYR A 168 -13.36 -1.76 11.78
N THR A 169 -13.19 -2.11 13.05
CA THR A 169 -13.93 -3.21 13.67
C THR A 169 -15.39 -2.81 13.93
N SER A 170 -16.33 -3.68 13.58
CA SER A 170 -17.75 -3.47 13.85
C SER A 170 -18.07 -3.77 15.31
N PHE A 171 -18.30 -2.73 16.11
CA PHE A 171 -18.91 -2.85 17.45
C PHE A 171 -20.36 -2.39 17.38
N CYS A 172 -21.23 -3.22 16.79
CA CYS A 172 -22.64 -2.88 16.64
C CYS A 172 -23.42 -3.44 17.84
N CYS A 173 -23.41 -2.70 18.94
CA CYS A 173 -24.43 -2.89 19.95
C CYS A 173 -25.73 -2.26 19.39
N LYS A 174 -26.53 -3.11 18.72
CA LYS A 174 -27.79 -2.74 18.08
C LYS A 174 -28.80 -1.99 19.00
N PRO A 175 -28.77 -2.14 20.35
CA PRO A 175 -29.62 -1.32 21.22
C PRO A 175 -29.09 0.09 21.52
N CYS A 176 -27.79 0.37 21.36
CA CYS A 176 -27.19 1.55 21.98
C CYS A 176 -26.86 2.72 21.02
N PHE A 177 -27.23 2.64 19.73
CA PHE A 177 -27.19 3.73 18.72
C PHE A 177 -25.91 4.60 18.68
N LEU A 178 -24.80 4.15 19.27
CA LEU A 178 -23.54 4.88 19.31
C LEU A 178 -22.51 4.17 18.41
N PRO A 179 -22.21 4.70 17.22
CA PRO A 179 -21.16 4.14 16.38
C PRO A 179 -19.79 4.34 17.07
N ASN A 180 -19.18 3.26 17.53
CA ASN A 180 -17.84 3.27 18.11
C ASN A 180 -16.88 2.38 17.29
N SER A 181 -16.89 2.60 15.97
CA SER A 181 -15.98 1.90 15.07
C SER A 181 -14.56 2.44 15.25
N LYS A 182 -13.67 1.58 15.75
CA LYS A 182 -12.23 1.87 15.90
C LYS A 182 -11.46 1.12 14.82
N SER A 183 -10.42 1.77 14.30
CA SER A 183 -9.52 1.15 13.33
C SER A 183 -8.28 0.60 13.99
N TYR A 184 -7.80 -0.52 13.49
CA TYR A 184 -6.52 -1.12 13.88
C TYR A 184 -5.78 -1.61 12.64
N ALA A 185 -4.48 -1.33 12.59
CA ALA A 185 -3.59 -1.90 11.60
C ALA A 185 -3.46 -3.41 11.80
N LEU A 186 -3.14 -4.11 10.71
CA LEU A 186 -2.81 -5.53 10.66
C LEU A 186 -2.02 -5.82 9.38
N SER A 187 -1.68 -7.08 9.16
CA SER A 187 -1.09 -7.55 7.90
C SER A 187 -2.06 -8.45 7.15
N LEU A 188 -1.92 -8.47 5.83
CA LEU A 188 -2.38 -9.55 4.96
C LEU A 188 -1.14 -10.23 4.41
N TYR A 189 -1.05 -11.56 4.52
CA TYR A 189 0.16 -12.27 4.13
C TYR A 189 -0.11 -13.55 3.34
N SER A 190 0.90 -13.97 2.56
CA SER A 190 0.91 -15.24 1.84
C SER A 190 2.24 -15.95 2.01
N GLY A 191 2.21 -17.17 2.56
CA GLY A 191 3.36 -18.10 2.51
C GLY A 191 3.38 -18.99 1.27
N SER A 192 2.45 -18.78 0.33
CA SER A 192 2.22 -19.65 -0.84
C SER A 192 2.46 -18.92 -2.16
N HIS A 193 3.38 -17.94 -2.16
CA HIS A 193 3.71 -17.10 -3.31
C HIS A 193 2.47 -16.45 -3.94
N GLY A 194 1.52 -16.00 -3.10
CA GLY A 194 0.32 -15.30 -3.52
C GLY A 194 -0.86 -16.17 -3.96
N LYS A 195 -0.79 -17.50 -3.80
CA LYS A 195 -1.93 -18.41 -4.09
C LYS A 195 -3.04 -18.31 -3.05
N ASN A 196 -2.68 -18.34 -1.78
CA ASN A 196 -3.58 -18.22 -0.63
C ASN A 196 -3.14 -17.06 0.26
N TRP A 197 -4.11 -16.33 0.80
CA TRP A 197 -3.87 -15.17 1.66
C TRP A 197 -4.55 -15.34 3.00
N LYS A 198 -3.98 -14.75 4.05
CA LYS A 198 -4.53 -14.76 5.42
C LYS A 198 -4.29 -13.40 6.07
N PHE A 199 -5.20 -12.99 6.95
CA PHE A 199 -4.96 -11.85 7.82
C PHE A 199 -4.11 -12.25 9.03
N GLY A 200 -3.28 -11.32 9.50
CA GLY A 200 -2.66 -11.37 10.82
C GLY A 200 -3.61 -10.89 11.92
N GLU A 201 -3.10 -10.79 13.14
CA GLU A 201 -3.82 -10.23 14.28
C GLU A 201 -3.92 -8.71 14.15
N LEU A 202 -5.07 -8.16 14.58
CA LEU A 202 -5.26 -6.72 14.72
C LEU A 202 -4.30 -6.16 15.79
N PHE A 203 -3.82 -4.95 15.58
CA PHE A 203 -3.04 -4.24 16.58
C PHE A 203 -3.90 -3.96 17.81
N ASN A 204 -3.26 -3.96 18.98
CA ASN A 204 -3.93 -3.59 20.24
C ASN A 204 -4.09 -2.08 20.42
N THR A 205 -3.67 -1.27 19.45
CA THR A 205 -3.72 0.19 19.52
C THR A 205 -4.35 0.76 18.28
N VAL A 206 -5.25 1.72 18.50
CA VAL A 206 -5.99 2.41 17.44
C VAL A 206 -5.01 2.97 16.43
N SER A 207 -5.19 2.55 15.19
CA SER A 207 -4.27 2.83 14.08
C SER A 207 -4.99 2.70 12.75
N VAL A 208 -4.53 3.45 11.76
CA VAL A 208 -5.05 3.43 10.37
C VAL A 208 -3.92 3.05 9.42
N GLU A 209 -3.80 3.71 8.28
CA GLU A 209 -2.73 3.58 7.28
C GLU A 209 -1.36 3.26 7.91
N CYS A 210 -0.78 2.13 7.51
CA CYS A 210 0.49 1.65 8.02
C CYS A 210 1.42 1.23 6.88
N GLU A 211 2.71 1.20 7.21
CA GLU A 211 3.79 0.74 6.34
C GLU A 211 4.62 -0.29 7.10
N ILE A 212 5.13 -1.28 6.38
CA ILE A 212 5.81 -2.45 6.95
C ILE A 212 7.18 -2.64 6.30
N VAL A 213 8.17 -3.01 7.10
CA VAL A 213 9.52 -3.38 6.63
C VAL A 213 10.07 -4.55 7.45
N GLU A 214 10.84 -5.43 6.82
CA GLU A 214 11.62 -6.45 7.53
C GLU A 214 12.93 -5.81 8.02
N ILE A 215 13.13 -5.79 9.34
CA ILE A 215 14.30 -5.16 9.98
C ILE A 215 15.41 -6.17 10.26
N SER A 216 15.05 -7.43 10.41
CA SER A 216 15.96 -8.59 10.37
C SER A 216 15.12 -9.83 10.03
N LYS A 217 15.75 -10.95 9.70
CA LYS A 217 15.05 -12.17 9.30
C LYS A 217 13.90 -12.50 10.24
N ASP A 218 12.70 -12.63 9.69
CA ASP A 218 11.43 -12.93 10.39
C ASP A 218 10.95 -11.84 11.39
N HIS A 219 11.69 -10.74 11.53
CA HIS A 219 11.35 -9.61 12.38
C HIS A 219 10.84 -8.45 11.55
N ILE A 220 9.56 -8.14 11.73
CA ILE A 220 8.84 -7.16 10.92
C ILE A 220 8.53 -5.94 11.78
N TYR A 221 8.92 -4.76 11.32
CA TYR A 221 8.53 -3.49 11.91
C TYR A 221 7.36 -2.89 11.13
N CYS A 222 6.38 -2.38 11.86
CA CYS A 222 5.24 -1.67 11.32
C CYS A 222 5.13 -0.28 11.96
N ASN A 223 4.94 0.71 11.10
CA ASN A 223 4.71 2.08 11.50
C ASN A 223 3.34 2.54 11.01
N ALA A 224 2.40 2.70 11.94
CA ALA A 224 1.01 3.03 11.64
C ALA A 224 0.64 4.45 12.03
N ARG A 225 -0.26 5.04 11.25
CA ARG A 225 -0.83 6.36 11.52
C ARG A 225 -1.84 6.27 12.67
N ASN A 226 -1.91 7.31 13.50
CA ASN A 226 -2.90 7.46 14.54
C ASN A 226 -3.46 8.90 14.57
N VAL A 227 -4.65 9.06 15.14
CA VAL A 227 -5.35 10.34 15.33
C VAL A 227 -4.72 11.20 16.44
N GLY A 228 -3.93 10.60 17.33
CA GLY A 228 -3.27 11.29 18.46
C GLY A 228 -2.07 12.18 18.09
N GLY A 229 -1.76 12.35 16.80
CA GLY A 229 -0.64 13.20 16.35
C GLY A 229 0.76 12.56 16.46
N TYR A 230 0.83 11.28 16.85
CA TYR A 230 2.06 10.47 16.85
C TYR A 230 1.84 9.18 16.05
N ARG A 231 2.94 8.49 15.70
CA ARG A 231 2.91 7.19 15.03
C ARG A 231 2.79 6.07 16.05
N VAL A 232 2.06 5.02 15.69
CA VAL A 232 2.03 3.74 16.42
C VAL A 232 3.13 2.88 15.82
N GLU A 233 4.02 2.37 16.67
CA GLU A 233 5.14 1.54 16.27
C GLU A 233 4.96 0.16 16.89
N ALA A 234 5.06 -0.88 16.05
CA ALA A 234 4.91 -2.25 16.50
C ALA A 234 5.89 -3.17 15.78
N VAL A 235 6.34 -4.21 16.48
CA VAL A 235 7.26 -5.21 15.96
C VAL A 235 6.61 -6.59 16.03
N SER A 236 6.89 -7.41 15.02
CA SER A 236 6.48 -8.81 14.96
C SER A 236 7.73 -9.68 14.93
N ASP A 237 7.87 -10.56 15.93
CA ASP A 237 8.86 -11.65 15.93
C ASP A 237 8.31 -12.92 15.27
N HIS A 238 7.15 -12.81 14.63
CA HIS A 238 6.39 -13.93 14.03
C HIS A 238 6.13 -13.69 12.55
N ASN A 239 7.09 -13.06 11.85
CA ASN A 239 7.05 -12.84 10.42
C ASN A 239 5.73 -12.17 9.96
N GLY A 240 5.34 -11.13 10.69
CA GLY A 240 4.20 -10.27 10.41
C GLY A 240 2.83 -10.81 10.81
N VAL A 241 2.72 -11.98 11.48
CA VAL A 241 1.41 -12.52 11.89
C VAL A 241 0.81 -11.72 13.05
N LYS A 242 1.63 -11.41 14.05
CA LYS A 242 1.22 -10.68 15.26
C LYS A 242 2.21 -9.58 15.56
N PHE A 243 1.70 -8.41 15.91
CA PHE A 243 2.50 -7.25 16.25
C PHE A 243 2.30 -6.84 17.70
N ASN A 244 3.40 -6.57 18.39
CA ASN A 244 3.40 -6.02 19.73
C ASN A 244 3.89 -4.58 19.68
N ASN A 245 3.22 -3.68 20.40
CA ASN A 245 3.66 -2.30 20.50
C ASN A 245 5.06 -2.23 21.11
N LEU A 246 5.86 -1.29 20.62
CA LEU A 246 7.08 -0.91 21.33
C LEU A 246 6.69 -0.21 22.65
N GLN A 247 7.32 -0.64 23.74
CA GLN A 247 7.13 -0.02 25.05
C GLN A 247 7.51 1.48 24.98
N PRO A 248 6.86 2.38 25.74
CA PRO A 248 7.14 3.82 25.69
C PRO A 248 8.61 4.21 25.93
N GLY A 249 9.36 3.41 26.69
CA GLY A 249 10.81 3.57 26.90
C GLY A 249 11.69 2.96 25.79
N ASN A 250 11.09 2.12 24.95
CA ASN A 250 11.67 1.54 23.74
C ASN A 250 11.12 2.23 22.49
N LYS A 251 10.60 3.47 22.62
CA LYS A 251 10.50 4.34 21.44
C LYS A 251 11.87 4.26 20.80
N LEU A 252 11.93 3.68 19.61
CA LEU A 252 13.07 3.88 18.75
C LEU A 252 12.98 5.36 18.36
N VAL A 253 13.44 6.22 19.28
CA VAL A 253 14.15 7.41 18.89
C VAL A 253 15.36 6.82 18.18
N PHE A 254 15.19 6.56 16.89
CA PHE A 254 16.29 6.77 15.98
C PHE A 254 16.79 8.16 16.36
N PHE A 255 17.89 8.23 17.10
CA PHE A 255 18.76 9.37 17.05
C PHE A 255 19.10 9.44 15.56
N MET A 256 18.29 10.23 14.85
CA MET A 256 18.41 10.50 13.44
C MET A 256 19.69 11.31 13.27
N GLN A 257 20.85 10.72 13.52
CA GLN A 257 22.11 11.30 13.06
C GLN A 257 22.08 11.43 11.54
N HIS A 258 21.19 10.67 10.88
CA HIS A 258 20.81 10.86 9.50
C HIS A 258 19.27 10.74 9.38
N PRO A 259 18.58 11.67 8.69
CA PRO A 259 17.14 11.60 8.48
C PRO A 259 16.77 10.29 7.77
N ILE A 260 15.53 9.80 8.00
CA ILE A 260 14.91 8.80 7.13
C ILE A 260 15.10 9.29 5.69
N ARG A 261 16.00 8.65 4.95
CA ARG A 261 16.03 8.81 3.51
C ARG A 261 14.86 7.97 3.02
N VAL A 262 13.78 8.65 2.66
CA VAL A 262 12.89 8.20 1.58
C VAL A 262 13.75 7.49 0.55
N LEU A 263 13.31 6.32 0.06
CA LEU A 263 13.98 5.61 -1.03
C LEU A 263 14.35 6.63 -2.14
N ASP A 264 15.62 7.04 -2.16
CA ASP A 264 16.09 8.18 -2.95
C ASP A 264 16.40 7.66 -4.35
N ILE A 265 15.34 7.53 -5.16
CA ILE A 265 15.46 7.04 -6.52
C ILE A 265 15.96 8.19 -7.40
N ARG A 266 17.26 8.16 -7.71
CA ARG A 266 17.90 9.11 -8.62
C ARG A 266 17.51 8.77 -10.06
N VAL A 267 16.59 9.54 -10.64
CA VAL A 267 16.27 9.46 -12.08
C VAL A 267 17.10 10.51 -12.82
N ARG A 268 18.16 10.09 -13.51
CA ARG A 268 18.82 10.96 -14.51
C ARG A 268 17.92 11.04 -15.75
N ARG A 269 17.51 12.25 -16.12
CA ARG A 269 16.86 12.54 -17.41
C ARG A 269 17.74 12.04 -18.57
N LEU A 270 17.15 11.54 -19.66
CA LEU A 270 17.59 11.83 -21.04
C LEU A 270 16.60 11.26 -22.09
N HIS A 271 16.21 12.17 -22.99
CA HIS A 271 15.43 12.10 -24.25
C HIS A 271 14.09 11.35 -24.32
N ARG A 272 13.09 12.06 -24.88
CA ARG A 272 11.75 11.56 -25.24
C ARG A 272 11.88 10.40 -26.24
N GLY A 273 11.60 9.20 -25.78
CA GLY A 273 11.06 8.12 -26.61
C GLY A 273 9.58 7.97 -26.27
N ASN A 274 8.73 7.88 -27.30
CA ASN A 274 7.29 7.67 -27.13
C ASN A 274 7.04 6.42 -26.27
N SER A 275 6.33 6.59 -25.16
CA SER A 275 5.87 5.49 -24.31
C SER A 275 4.34 5.42 -24.43
N PRO A 276 3.76 4.24 -24.69
CA PRO A 276 2.32 4.09 -24.86
C PRO A 276 1.63 4.23 -23.49
N SER A 277 0.73 5.19 -23.38
CA SER A 277 -0.13 5.37 -22.21
C SER A 277 -1.25 4.33 -22.20
N GLY A 278 -1.15 3.30 -21.36
CA GLY A 278 -2.23 2.34 -21.11
C GLY A 278 -3.13 2.80 -19.96
N THR A 279 -4.45 2.85 -20.20
CA THR A 279 -5.46 2.93 -19.14
C THR A 279 -5.71 1.51 -18.64
N LEU A 280 -5.63 1.29 -17.33
CA LEU A 280 -5.50 -0.08 -16.80
C LEU A 280 -6.84 -0.74 -16.45
N LEU A 281 -7.85 0.00 -16.00
CA LEU A 281 -9.17 -0.54 -15.64
C LEU A 281 -10.26 0.53 -15.80
N GLN A 282 -11.38 0.17 -16.42
CA GLN A 282 -12.65 0.89 -16.36
C GLN A 282 -13.68 -0.14 -15.88
N SER A 283 -14.02 -0.13 -14.59
CA SER A 283 -14.98 -1.04 -13.97
C SER A 283 -16.24 -0.30 -13.54
N ASP A 284 -17.38 -1.01 -13.49
CA ASP A 284 -18.66 -0.53 -12.92
C ASP A 284 -18.62 -0.33 -11.39
N PHE A 285 -17.43 -0.44 -10.77
CA PHE A 285 -17.15 -0.24 -9.35
C PHE A 285 -16.04 0.80 -9.18
N LYS A 286 -16.13 1.67 -8.15
CA LYS A 286 -15.08 2.64 -7.83
C LYS A 286 -13.98 2.02 -6.97
N VAL A 287 -12.74 2.33 -7.33
CA VAL A 287 -11.58 2.07 -6.46
C VAL A 287 -11.51 3.20 -5.43
N VAL A 288 -11.74 2.89 -4.16
CA VAL A 288 -11.82 3.88 -3.08
C VAL A 288 -10.73 3.58 -2.06
N LEU A 289 -9.66 4.37 -1.96
CA LEU A 289 -8.75 4.24 -0.81
C LEU A 289 -8.88 5.45 0.10
N SER A 290 -9.22 5.15 1.36
CA SER A 290 -9.48 6.15 2.37
C SER A 290 -8.19 6.80 2.86
N LEU A 291 -8.18 8.14 2.79
CA LEU A 291 -7.15 9.00 3.35
C LEU A 291 -7.82 9.91 4.38
N HIS A 292 -7.65 9.65 5.67
CA HIS A 292 -8.24 10.51 6.70
C HIS A 292 -7.41 11.78 6.87
N ALA A 293 -7.64 12.86 6.11
CA ALA A 293 -7.07 14.17 6.44
C ALA A 293 -8.14 15.05 7.10
N ARG A 294 -8.00 15.39 8.39
CA ARG A 294 -8.73 16.54 8.95
C ARG A 294 -7.95 17.81 8.63
N ARG A 295 -8.62 18.80 8.03
CA ARG A 295 -8.22 20.20 8.12
C ARG A 295 -8.19 20.56 9.61
N LYS A 296 -7.07 21.10 10.09
CA LYS A 296 -7.09 21.86 11.35
C LYS A 296 -7.92 23.12 11.07
N GLY A 297 -9.04 23.25 11.77
CA GLY A 297 -9.61 24.57 12.06
C GLY A 297 -8.75 25.27 13.12
#